data_AF-A0AAW5SHR2-F1
#
_entry.id   AF-A0AAW5SHR2-F1
#
_cell.length_a   1.000
_cell.length_b   1.000
_cell.length_c   1.000
_cell.angle_alpha   90.00
_cell.angle_beta   90.00
_cell.angle_gamma   90.00
#
_symmetry.space_group_name_H-M   'P 1'
#
loop_
_entity.id
_entity.type
_entity.pdbx_description
1 polymer ?
#
loop_
_entity_poly.entity_id
_entity_poly.type
_entity_poly.pdbx_seq_one_letter_code
_entity_poly.pdbx_strand_id
1 'polypeptide(L)'
;MAPDALLPDEFDQVYVKSADGTRCVITTTELCCQNDQFTASPVIDGMQANGVRIDTDAVMSWIVGDLGNIPAIELDSTYTYRALGWTITTRAGGDLRFTNDQTGCSVVVGAHAIHVAP
;
A
#
# COMPACT_ATOMS: atom_id res chain seq x y z
N MET A 1 22.79 -2.04 1.21
CA MET A 1 22.11 -3.32 1.43
C MET A 1 21.16 -3.56 0.26
N ALA A 2 21.02 -4.80 -0.18
CA ALA A 2 19.95 -5.17 -1.09
C ALA A 2 18.61 -5.08 -0.33
N PRO A 3 17.50 -4.74 -1.00
CA PRO A 3 16.19 -4.74 -0.35
C PRO A 3 15.77 -6.16 0.04
N ASP A 4 15.05 -6.29 1.15
CA ASP A 4 14.57 -7.60 1.60
C ASP A 4 13.35 -8.03 0.78
N ALA A 5 13.37 -9.29 0.33
CA ALA A 5 12.26 -9.87 -0.42
C ALA A 5 11.18 -10.37 0.55
N LEU A 6 9.97 -9.82 0.42
CA LEU A 6 8.77 -10.34 1.09
C LEU A 6 8.14 -11.42 0.20
N LEU A 7 7.90 -12.59 0.78
CA LEU A 7 7.36 -13.73 0.05
C LEU A 7 5.82 -13.69 0.06
N PRO A 8 5.18 -14.05 -1.07
CA PRO A 8 3.73 -14.17 -1.12
C PRO A 8 3.22 -15.37 -0.31
N ASP A 9 1.95 -15.30 0.04
CA ASP A 9 1.18 -16.43 0.57
C ASP A 9 0.72 -17.39 -0.54
N GLU A 10 -0.16 -18.33 -0.20
CA GLU A 10 -0.72 -19.32 -1.13
C GLU A 10 -1.70 -18.73 -2.17
N PHE A 11 -2.06 -17.45 -2.05
CA PHE A 11 -2.94 -16.71 -2.95
C PHE A 11 -2.18 -15.67 -3.79
N ASP A 12 -0.85 -15.76 -3.85
CA ASP A 12 0.03 -14.81 -4.55
C ASP A 12 -0.11 -13.37 -4.03
N GLN A 13 -0.31 -13.23 -2.71
CA GLN A 13 -0.49 -11.95 -2.03
C GLN A 13 0.55 -11.70 -0.94
N VAL A 14 0.97 -10.45 -0.79
CA VAL A 14 1.79 -10.00 0.34
C VAL A 14 1.02 -8.98 1.15
N TYR A 15 0.88 -9.25 2.44
CA TYR A 15 0.20 -8.38 3.40
C TYR A 15 1.22 -7.64 4.25
N VAL A 16 1.17 -6.31 4.23
CA VAL A 16 2.09 -5.45 4.99
C VAL A 16 1.35 -4.46 5.86
N LYS A 17 1.98 -4.04 6.95
CA LYS A 17 1.50 -2.99 7.83
C LYS A 17 2.63 -2.03 8.17
N SER A 18 2.38 -0.75 8.01
CA SER A 18 3.30 0.34 8.38
C SER A 18 3.08 0.82 9.82
N ALA A 19 4.01 1.66 10.29
CA ALA A 19 3.98 2.24 11.62
C ALA A 19 2.77 3.16 11.89
N ASP A 20 2.22 3.81 10.85
CA ASP A 20 1.00 4.65 10.96
C ASP A 20 -0.30 3.83 10.92
N GLY A 21 -0.20 2.50 10.88
CA GLY A 21 -1.34 1.61 10.81
C GLY A 21 -1.89 1.38 9.41
N THR A 22 -1.30 1.96 8.35
CA THR A 22 -1.69 1.63 6.97
C THR A 22 -1.41 0.16 6.69
N ARG A 23 -2.42 -0.55 6.20
CA ARG A 23 -2.34 -1.96 5.82
C ARG A 23 -2.49 -2.07 4.32
N CYS A 24 -1.66 -2.86 3.65
CA CYS A 24 -1.75 -3.06 2.20
C CYS A 24 -1.67 -4.53 1.83
N VAL A 25 -2.50 -4.93 0.86
CA VAL A 25 -2.35 -6.16 0.08
C VAL A 25 -1.65 -5.80 -1.21
N ILE A 26 -0.61 -6.56 -1.53
CA ILE A 26 0.20 -6.39 -2.74
C ILE A 26 0.00 -7.63 -3.59
N THR A 27 -0.31 -7.42 -4.86
CA THR A 27 -0.32 -8.45 -5.90
C THR A 27 0.65 -8.06 -7.00
N THR A 28 0.81 -8.89 -8.02
CA THR A 28 1.61 -8.56 -9.21
C THR A 28 1.05 -7.40 -10.03
N THR A 29 -0.24 -7.06 -9.86
CA THR A 29 -0.94 -6.07 -10.71
C THR A 29 -1.49 -4.88 -9.93
N GLU A 30 -1.69 -5.03 -8.63
CA GLU A 30 -2.46 -4.07 -7.84
C GLU A 30 -1.97 -3.98 -6.40
N LEU A 31 -2.22 -2.81 -5.82
CA LEU A 31 -2.10 -2.49 -4.41
C LEU A 31 -3.50 -2.18 -3.87
N CYS A 32 -3.90 -2.81 -2.77
CA CYS A 32 -5.11 -2.49 -2.04
C CYS A 32 -4.73 -2.09 -0.62
N CYS A 33 -4.74 -0.79 -0.32
CA CYS A 33 -4.36 -0.25 0.97
C CYS A 33 -5.56 0.27 1.76
N GLN A 34 -5.58 0.06 3.07
CA GLN A 34 -6.58 0.55 3.99
C GLN A 34 -5.91 1.30 5.15
N ASN A 35 -6.50 2.42 5.54
CA ASN A 35 -6.19 3.11 6.79
C ASN A 35 -7.48 3.74 7.34
N ASP A 36 -7.79 3.50 8.62
CA ASP A 36 -9.01 4.01 9.26
C ASP A 36 -8.95 5.52 9.55
N GLN A 37 -7.78 6.14 9.34
CA GLN A 37 -7.50 7.55 9.61
C GLN A 37 -7.15 8.33 8.34
N PHE A 38 -7.55 7.87 7.15
CA PHE A 38 -7.37 8.69 5.94
C PHE A 38 -8.06 10.05 6.09
N THR A 39 -7.26 11.10 6.15
CA THR A 39 -7.73 12.47 6.44
C THR A 39 -8.34 13.20 5.24
N ALA A 40 -8.05 12.74 4.02
CA ALA A 40 -8.48 13.37 2.77
C ALA A 40 -9.36 12.45 1.89
N SER A 41 -10.00 11.44 2.47
CA SER A 41 -10.83 10.52 1.70
C SER A 41 -12.20 11.12 1.34
N PRO A 42 -12.80 10.73 0.20
CA PRO A 42 -14.15 11.13 -0.16
C PRO A 42 -15.21 10.28 0.54
N VAL A 43 -16.46 10.72 0.47
CA VAL A 43 -17.62 9.90 0.81
C VAL A 43 -18.07 9.13 -0.43
N ILE A 44 -18.21 7.81 -0.32
CA ILE A 44 -18.74 6.90 -1.34
C ILE A 44 -19.98 6.23 -0.75
N ASP A 45 -21.12 6.36 -1.42
CA ASP A 45 -22.41 5.78 -0.98
C ASP A 45 -22.78 6.08 0.49
N GLY A 46 -22.44 7.29 0.95
CA GLY A 46 -22.72 7.75 2.31
C GLY A 46 -21.70 7.31 3.37
N MET A 47 -20.66 6.58 3.00
CA MET A 47 -19.58 6.15 3.89
C MET A 47 -18.25 6.82 3.53
N GLN A 48 -17.48 7.20 4.54
CA GLN A 48 -16.13 7.71 4.35
C GLN A 48 -15.25 6.58 3.78
N ALA A 49 -14.62 6.80 2.62
CA ALA A 49 -13.69 5.83 2.05
C ALA A 49 -12.50 5.62 3.00
N ASN A 50 -12.15 4.36 3.23
CA ASN A 50 -11.07 3.95 4.13
C ASN A 50 -9.99 3.16 3.39
N GLY A 51 -10.14 2.95 2.08
CA GLY A 51 -9.16 2.26 1.27
C GLY A 51 -8.92 2.90 -0.09
N VAL A 52 -7.80 2.50 -0.68
CA VAL A 52 -7.39 2.86 -2.03
C VAL A 52 -6.95 1.60 -2.78
N ARG A 53 -7.38 1.48 -4.02
CA ARG A 53 -6.89 0.48 -4.98
C ARG A 53 -6.09 1.19 -6.06
N ILE A 54 -4.87 0.73 -6.30
CA ILE A 54 -3.93 1.30 -7.28
C ILE A 54 -3.41 0.18 -8.19
N ASP A 55 -3.39 0.40 -9.50
CA ASP A 55 -2.80 -0.53 -10.47
C ASP A 55 -1.32 -0.22 -10.78
N THR A 56 -0.71 -1.03 -11.66
CA THR A 56 0.70 -0.87 -12.08
C THR A 56 1.02 0.46 -12.76
N ASP A 57 0.02 1.15 -13.30
CA ASP A 57 0.16 2.44 -13.99
C ASP A 57 -0.12 3.62 -13.05
N ALA A 58 -0.17 3.35 -11.73
CA ALA A 58 -0.51 4.30 -10.67
C ALA A 58 -1.90 4.95 -10.85
N VAL A 59 -2.84 4.27 -11.51
CA VAL A 59 -4.25 4.70 -11.54
C VAL A 59 -4.90 4.29 -10.24
N MET A 60 -5.44 5.28 -9.52
CA MET A 60 -5.95 5.11 -8.16
C MET A 60 -7.48 5.30 -8.10
N SER A 61 -8.12 4.44 -7.32
CA SER A 61 -9.55 4.47 -7.01
C SER A 61 -9.78 4.36 -5.51
N TRP A 62 -10.72 5.16 -5.00
CA TRP A 62 -11.13 5.08 -3.60
C TRP A 62 -12.12 3.94 -3.41
N ILE A 63 -12.01 3.25 -2.28
CA ILE A 63 -12.90 2.15 -1.91
C ILE A 63 -13.37 2.30 -0.45
N VAL A 64 -14.59 1.83 -0.20
CA VAL A 64 -15.08 1.53 1.15
C VAL A 64 -15.02 0.01 1.28
N GLY A 65 -14.22 -0.48 2.21
CA GLY A 65 -14.03 -1.91 2.38
C GLY A 65 -13.31 -2.25 3.68
N ASP A 66 -13.14 -3.54 3.93
CA ASP A 66 -12.35 -4.02 5.05
C ASP A 66 -11.47 -5.16 4.55
N LEU A 67 -10.15 -4.99 4.70
CA LEU A 67 -9.17 -6.05 4.49
C LEU A 67 -9.32 -7.16 5.54
N GLY A 68 -10.07 -6.92 6.60
CA GLY A 68 -10.29 -7.86 7.69
C GLY A 68 -9.07 -7.93 8.63
N ASN A 69 -9.06 -8.94 9.49
CA ASN A 69 -7.97 -9.19 10.43
C ASN A 69 -6.98 -10.22 9.86
N ILE A 70 -6.37 -9.89 8.73
CA ILE A 70 -5.38 -10.74 8.07
C ILE A 70 -3.99 -10.46 8.70
N PRO A 71 -3.21 -11.50 9.06
CA PRO A 71 -1.83 -11.33 9.50
C PRO A 71 -1.02 -10.55 8.47
N ALA A 72 -0.33 -9.49 8.92
CA ALA A 72 0.48 -8.63 8.06
C ALA A 72 1.91 -8.56 8.58
N ILE A 73 2.86 -8.46 7.66
CA ILE A 73 4.27 -8.22 7.96
C ILE A 73 4.41 -6.78 8.41
N GLU A 74 4.89 -6.55 9.63
CA GLU A 74 5.20 -5.21 10.11
C GLU A 74 6.49 -4.71 9.47
N LEU A 75 6.42 -3.54 8.84
CA LEU A 75 7.55 -2.95 8.14
C LEU A 75 8.32 -2.00 9.05
N ASP A 76 9.65 -2.17 9.10
CA ASP A 76 10.55 -1.23 9.79
C ASP A 76 10.44 0.20 9.23
N SER A 77 10.58 1.20 10.10
CA SER A 77 10.25 2.60 9.83
C SER A 77 11.12 3.33 8.80
N THR A 78 12.28 2.79 8.42
CA THR A 78 13.09 3.30 7.31
C THR A 78 13.88 2.17 6.67
N TYR A 79 13.26 1.48 5.72
CA TYR A 79 13.83 0.34 5.02
C TYR A 79 13.23 0.19 3.62
N THR A 80 13.89 -0.62 2.78
CA THR A 80 13.40 -0.93 1.43
C THR A 80 13.16 -2.44 1.30
N TYR A 81 11.98 -2.79 0.84
CA TYR A 81 11.54 -4.15 0.59
C TYR A 81 11.20 -4.34 -0.88
N ARG A 82 11.09 -5.60 -1.31
CA ARG A 82 10.53 -5.97 -2.61
C ARG A 82 9.46 -7.03 -2.45
N ALA A 83 8.37 -6.90 -3.18
CA ALA A 83 7.29 -7.88 -3.22
C ALA A 83 6.65 -7.86 -4.60
N LEU A 84 6.53 -9.01 -5.26
CA LEU A 84 5.68 -9.19 -6.45
C LEU A 84 5.84 -8.13 -7.56
N GLY A 85 7.08 -7.70 -7.84
CA GLY A 85 7.35 -6.67 -8.86
C GLY A 85 7.18 -5.23 -8.39
N TRP A 86 7.06 -5.02 -7.07
CA TRP A 86 7.04 -3.70 -6.44
C TRP A 86 8.25 -3.51 -5.55
N THR A 87 8.90 -2.35 -5.67
CA THR A 87 9.82 -1.82 -4.67
C THR A 87 9.04 -1.00 -3.65
N ILE A 88 9.16 -1.34 -2.36
CA ILE A 88 8.47 -0.70 -1.25
C ILE A 88 9.49 0.05 -0.40
N THR A 89 9.30 1.35 -0.18
CA THR A 89 10.14 2.14 0.72
C THR A 89 9.29 2.70 1.83
N THR A 90 9.63 2.38 3.08
CA THR A 90 9.02 3.01 4.25
C THR A 90 9.65 4.37 4.48
N ARG A 91 8.82 5.36 4.85
CA ARG A 91 9.24 6.73 5.12
C ARG A 91 9.00 7.08 6.58
N ALA A 92 9.73 8.08 7.06
CA ALA A 92 9.46 8.69 8.35
C ALA A 92 7.99 9.16 8.42
N GLY A 93 7.30 8.78 9.50
CA GLY A 93 5.86 9.04 9.65
C GLY A 93 4.96 7.84 9.30
N GLY A 94 5.52 6.76 8.73
CA GLY A 94 4.79 5.52 8.43
C GLY A 94 4.28 5.42 7.00
N ASP A 95 4.38 6.47 6.19
CA ASP A 95 3.99 6.42 4.78
C ASP A 95 4.79 5.36 4.01
N LEU A 96 4.10 4.67 3.09
CA LEU A 96 4.68 3.69 2.20
C LEU A 96 4.78 4.28 0.80
N ARG A 97 5.96 4.21 0.19
CA ARG A 97 6.11 4.42 -1.25
C ARG A 97 6.19 3.06 -1.93
N PHE A 98 5.28 2.80 -2.86
CA PHE A 98 5.36 1.67 -3.78
C PHE A 98 5.81 2.19 -5.14
N THR A 99 6.71 1.46 -5.78
CA THR A 99 7.15 1.73 -7.16
C THR A 99 7.03 0.43 -7.92
N ASN A 100 6.27 0.43 -9.01
CA ASN A 100 6.19 -0.75 -9.87
C ASN A 100 7.52 -0.88 -10.64
N ASP A 101 8.16 -2.04 -10.54
CA ASP A 101 9.49 -2.24 -11.12
C ASP A 101 9.46 -2.28 -12.66
N GLN A 102 8.30 -2.54 -13.28
CA GLN A 102 8.15 -2.58 -14.74
C GLN A 102 7.84 -1.21 -15.34
N THR A 103 6.89 -0.48 -14.75
CA THR A 103 6.43 0.81 -15.29
C THR A 103 7.26 1.98 -14.75
N GLY A 104 7.88 1.83 -13.57
CA GLY A 104 8.53 2.92 -12.85
C GLY A 104 7.56 3.85 -12.12
N CYS A 105 6.25 3.70 -12.35
CA CYS A 105 5.21 4.48 -11.70
C CYS A 105 5.24 4.23 -10.20
N SER A 106 5.04 5.28 -9.42
CA SER A 106 5.09 5.21 -7.97
C SER A 106 3.89 5.85 -7.30
N VAL A 107 3.50 5.28 -6.18
CA VAL A 107 2.45 5.80 -5.30
C VAL A 107 2.99 5.92 -3.89
N VAL A 108 2.60 6.99 -3.19
CA VAL A 108 2.77 7.13 -1.74
C VAL A 108 1.41 6.94 -1.10
N VAL A 109 1.33 6.11 -0.07
CA VAL A 109 0.12 5.86 0.71
C VAL A 109 0.46 5.92 2.20
N GLY A 110 -0.26 6.76 2.93
CA GLY A 110 -0.24 6.86 4.39
C GLY A 110 -1.47 7.64 4.86
N ALA A 111 -1.72 7.68 6.17
CA ALA A 111 -2.93 8.28 6.75
C ALA A 111 -3.19 9.75 6.30
N HIS A 112 -2.11 10.49 6.02
CA HIS A 112 -2.17 11.91 5.66
C HIS A 112 -1.68 12.22 4.24
N ALA A 113 -1.26 11.20 3.49
CA ALA A 113 -0.61 11.39 2.20
C ALA A 113 -1.02 10.30 1.22
N ILE A 114 -1.66 10.69 0.13
CA ILE A 114 -1.84 9.86 -1.06
C ILE A 114 -1.35 10.65 -2.26
N HIS A 115 -0.31 10.15 -2.91
CA HIS A 115 0.30 10.80 -4.08
C HIS A 115 0.63 9.76 -5.14
N VAL A 116 0.04 9.91 -6.32
CA VAL A 116 0.40 9.11 -7.50
C VAL A 116 1.37 9.91 -8.37
N ALA A 117 2.39 9.23 -8.89
CA ALA A 117 3.38 9.79 -9.78
C ALA A 117 3.68 8.77 -10.89
N PRO A 118 3.42 9.09 -12.16
CA PRO A 118 3.79 8.22 -13.27
C PRO A 118 5.31 8.12 -13.44
#